data_AF-A0A2D6EPC8-F1
#
_entry.id   AF-A0A2D6EPC8-F1
#
_cell.length_a   1.000
_cell.length_b   1.000
_cell.length_c   1.000
_cell.angle_alpha   90.00
_cell.angle_beta   90.00
_cell.angle_gamma   90.00
#
_symmetry.space_group_name_H-M   'P 1'
#
loop_
_entity.id
_entity.type
_entity.pdbx_description
1 polymer ?
#
loop_
_entity_poly.entity_id
_entity_poly.type
_entity_poly.pdbx_seq_one_letter_code
_entity_poly.pdbx_strand_id
1 'polypeptide(L)' 'MDYKNLRTVKQIVENAYPIITEGKMRWWIFHADTNGLAKAIVRIGGRVYLDRDVFNQWLEDQRDEPIPPMDVKPEDFSFE' A
#
# COMPACT_ATOMS: atom_id res chain seq x y z
N MET A 1 -14.26 4.20 9.06
CA MET A 1 -13.82 2.81 8.79
C MET A 1 -15.03 1.89 8.91
N ASP A 2 -15.47 1.28 7.81
CA ASP A 2 -16.47 0.21 7.81
C ASP A 2 -15.73 -1.14 7.80
N TYR A 3 -16.00 -2.01 8.77
CA TYR A 3 -15.31 -3.31 8.86
C TYR A 3 -15.56 -4.20 7.63
N LYS A 4 -16.67 -4.00 6.91
CA LYS A 4 -16.98 -4.71 5.67
C LYS A 4 -16.03 -4.34 4.53
N ASN A 5 -15.33 -3.22 4.65
CA ASN A 5 -14.35 -2.74 3.67
C ASN A 5 -12.91 -3.18 3.98
N LEU A 6 -12.70 -3.90 5.09
CA LEU A 6 -11.40 -4.47 5.40
C LEU A 6 -11.07 -5.63 4.46
N ARG A 7 -9.87 -5.60 3.87
CA ARG A 7 -9.35 -6.67 3.02
C ARG A 7 -7.99 -7.11 3.51
N THR A 8 -7.73 -8.41 3.47
CA THR A 8 -6.38 -8.93 3.64
C THR A 8 -5.53 -8.62 2.41
N VAL A 9 -4.19 -8.64 2.57
CA VAL A 9 -3.23 -8.53 1.45
C VAL A 9 -3.58 -9.50 0.32
N LYS A 10 -3.88 -10.75 0.66
CA LYS A 10 -4.25 -11.79 -0.30
C LYS A 10 -5.50 -11.41 -1.11
N GLN A 11 -6.55 -10.96 -0.43
CA GLN A 11 -7.79 -10.53 -1.10
C GLN A 11 -7.59 -9.34 -2.03
N ILE A 12 -6.71 -8.38 -1.68
CA ILE A 12 -6.40 -7.26 -2.57
C ILE A 12 -5.70 -7.75 -3.82
N VAL A 13 -4.65 -8.57 -3.66
CA VAL A 13 -3.86 -9.08 -4.77
C VAL A 13 -4.69 -9.96 -5.71
N GLU A 14 -5.54 -10.84 -5.17
CA GLU A 14 -6.44 -11.69 -5.98
C GLU A 14 -7.40 -10.86 -6.84
N ASN A 15 -7.91 -9.73 -6.33
CA ASN A 15 -8.85 -8.87 -7.06
C ASN A 15 -8.17 -7.82 -7.96
N ALA A 16 -6.88 -7.53 -7.75
CA ALA A 16 -6.12 -6.52 -8.48
C ALA A 16 -5.11 -7.12 -9.48
N TYR A 17 -4.98 -8.45 -9.54
CA TYR A 17 -4.05 -9.12 -10.45
C TYR A 17 -4.37 -8.77 -11.92
N PRO A 18 -3.37 -8.35 -12.74
CA PRO A 18 -1.92 -8.39 -12.50
C PRO A 18 -1.29 -7.08 -12.00
N ILE A 19 -2.08 -6.07 -11.65
CA ILE A 19 -1.61 -4.69 -11.38
C ILE A 19 -0.84 -4.60 -10.05
N ILE A 20 -1.31 -5.33 -9.02
CA ILE A 20 -0.69 -5.35 -7.68
C ILE A 20 -0.27 -6.77 -7.35
N THR A 21 1.02 -6.97 -7.09
CA THR A 21 1.58 -8.25 -6.63
C THR A 21 1.71 -8.28 -5.11
N GLU A 22 1.78 -9.48 -4.53
CA GLU A 22 2.01 -9.59 -3.08
C GLU A 22 3.35 -8.98 -2.64
N GLY A 23 4.39 -9.10 -3.47
CA GLY A 23 5.70 -8.50 -3.20
C GLY A 23 5.61 -6.99 -3.04
N LYS A 24 4.93 -6.33 -3.99
CA LYS A 24 4.70 -4.88 -3.93
C LYS A 24 3.89 -4.48 -2.71
N MET A 25 2.81 -5.22 -2.43
CA MET A 25 1.95 -4.96 -1.27
C MET A 25 2.71 -5.10 0.06
N ARG A 26 3.58 -6.11 0.20
CA ARG A 26 4.44 -6.27 1.37
C ARG A 26 5.45 -5.14 1.50
N TRP A 27 6.05 -4.69 0.39
CA TRP A 27 6.97 -3.56 0.39
C TRP A 27 6.28 -2.26 0.84
N TRP A 28 5.09 -1.98 0.34
CA TRP A 28 4.32 -0.80 0.76
C TRP A 28 3.94 -0.85 2.24
N ILE A 29 3.52 -2.01 2.76
CA ILE A 29 3.20 -2.19 4.18
C ILE A 29 4.44 -2.02 5.06
N PHE A 30 5.61 -2.50 4.61
CA PHE A 30 6.86 -2.35 5.35
C PHE A 30 7.28 -0.88 5.45
N HIS A 31 7.07 -0.10 4.38
CA HIS A 31 7.40 1.34 4.33
C HIS A 31 6.19 2.23 4.66
N ALA A 32 5.19 1.71 5.37
CA ALA A 32 3.91 2.40 5.58
C ALA A 32 4.02 3.75 6.30
N ASP A 33 5.02 3.88 7.17
CA ASP A 33 5.28 5.09 7.94
C ASP A 33 5.87 6.22 7.07
N THR A 34 6.61 5.87 6.01
CA THR A 34 7.26 6.84 5.11
C THR A 34 6.48 7.12 3.84
N ASN A 35 5.74 6.14 3.32
CA ASN A 35 4.90 6.33 2.13
C ASN A 35 3.45 6.78 2.46
N GLY A 36 3.11 6.96 3.74
CA GLY A 36 1.78 7.40 4.18
C GLY A 36 0.69 6.33 4.14
N LEU A 37 0.99 5.07 3.79
CA LEU A 37 0.03 3.97 3.78
C LEU A 37 -0.45 3.58 5.18
N ALA A 38 0.28 3.95 6.24
CA ALA A 38 -0.07 3.61 7.62
C ALA A 38 -1.54 3.96 7.96
N LYS A 39 -2.08 5.03 7.37
CA LYS A 39 -3.49 5.46 7.54
C LYS A 39 -4.52 4.42 7.08
N ALA A 40 -4.17 3.55 6.15
CA ALA A 40 -5.05 2.50 5.62
C ALA A 40 -4.89 1.16 6.35
N ILE A 41 -3.83 0.97 7.15
CA ILE A 41 -3.49 -0.31 7.76
C ILE A 41 -4.27 -0.51 9.06
N VAL A 42 -4.93 -1.66 9.18
CA VAL A 42 -5.68 -2.07 10.37
C VAL A 42 -5.13 -3.40 10.88
N ARG A 43 -4.64 -3.42 12.12
CA ARG A 43 -4.07 -4.62 12.75
C ARG A 43 -5.06 -5.21 13.76
N ILE A 44 -5.53 -6.44 13.51
CA ILE A 44 -6.49 -7.13 14.38
C ILE A 44 -5.97 -8.55 14.66
N GLY A 45 -5.68 -8.86 15.93
CA GLY A 45 -5.26 -10.20 16.35
C GLY A 45 -4.03 -10.75 15.60
N GLY A 46 -3.04 -9.89 15.34
CA GLY A 46 -1.82 -10.27 14.59
C GLY A 46 -1.99 -10.35 13.07
N ARG A 47 -3.19 -10.13 12.53
CA ARG A 47 -3.43 -10.05 11.09
C ARG A 47 -3.45 -8.60 10.61
N VAL A 48 -2.96 -8.41 9.38
CA VAL A 48 -2.96 -7.11 8.68
C VAL A 48 -4.12 -7.07 7.70
N TYR A 49 -4.94 -6.04 7.85
CA TYR A 49 -6.00 -5.66 6.94
C TYR A 49 -5.72 -4.26 6.39
N LEU A 50 -6.31 -3.96 5.25
CA LEU A 50 -6.37 -2.62 4.68
C LEU A 50 -7.83 -2.19 4.60
N ASP A 51 -8.13 -0.98 5.07
CA ASP A 51 -9.37 -0.31 4.71
C ASP A 51 -9.29 0.04 3.22
N ARG A 52 -10.16 -0.60 2.42
CA ARG A 52 -10.19 -0.44 0.97
C ARG A 52 -10.34 1.01 0.52
N ASP A 53 -11.18 1.79 1.19
CA ASP A 53 -11.50 3.15 0.72
C ASP A 53 -10.32 4.07 0.98
N VAL A 54 -9.70 3.93 2.16
CA VAL A 54 -8.49 4.68 2.52
C VAL A 54 -7.30 4.26 1.66
N PHE A 55 -7.18 2.98 1.34
CA PHE A 55 -6.15 2.47 0.43
C PHE A 55 -6.30 3.02 -0.99
N ASN A 56 -7.52 3.07 -1.51
CA ASN A 56 -7.81 3.64 -2.82
C ASN A 56 -7.48 5.14 -2.87
N GLN A 57 -7.88 5.88 -1.83
CA GLN A 57 -7.51 7.29 -1.73
C GLN A 57 -5.99 7.47 -1.69
N TRP A 58 -5.29 6.65 -0.90
CA TRP A 58 -3.83 6.67 -0.87
C TRP A 58 -3.22 6.39 -2.26
N LEU A 59 -3.75 5.44 -3.04
CA LEU A 59 -3.29 5.18 -4.40
C LEU A 59 -3.50 6.38 -5.35
N GLU A 60 -4.62 7.09 -5.22
CA GLU A 60 -4.86 8.33 -5.99
C GLU A 60 -3.88 9.43 -5.57
N ASP A 61 -3.59 9.57 -4.27
CA ASP A 61 -2.61 10.55 -3.76
C ASP A 61 -1.20 10.30 -4.35
N GLN A 62 -0.86 9.04 -4.68
CA GLN A 62 0.41 8.66 -5.31
C GLN A 62 0.50 9.02 -6.80
N ARG A 63 -0.61 9.36 -7.45
CA ARG A 63 -0.63 9.77 -8.88
C ARG A 63 0.06 11.11 -9.10
N ASP A 64 0.04 11.97 -8.08
CA ASP A 64 0.60 13.32 -8.12
C ASP A 64 2.07 13.35 -7.62
N GLU A 65 2.60 12.23 -7.12
CA GLU A 65 4.04 12.11 -6.89
C GLU A 65 4.76 11.94 -8.24
N PRO A 66 5.80 12.74 -8.53
CA PRO A 66 6.58 12.56 -9.74
C PRO A 66 7.16 11.14 -9.73
N ILE A 67 6.83 10.36 -10.76
CA ILE A 67 7.40 9.03 -10.98
C ILE A 67 8.93 9.18 -10.92
N PRO A 68 9.61 8.57 -9.95
CA PRO A 68 11.05 8.62 -9.96
C PRO A 68 11.59 7.95 -11.22
N PRO A 69 12.72 8.41 -11.77
CA PRO A 69 13.32 7.80 -12.95
C PRO A 69 13.42 6.29 -12.73
N MET A 70 12.89 5.51 -13.69
CA MET A 70 12.67 4.06 -13.59
C MET A 70 13.95 3.25 -13.32
N ASP A 71 15.12 3.89 -13.40
CA ASP A 71 16.45 3.32 -13.19
C ASP A 71 16.98 3.50 -11.75
N VAL A 72 16.23 4.17 -10.87
CA VAL A 72 16.65 4.41 -9.48
C VAL A 72 16.17 3.24 -8.60
N LYS A 73 17.11 2.58 -7.91
CA LYS A 73 16.77 1.45 -7.05
C LYS A 73 16.06 1.96 -5.79
N PRO A 74 15.19 1.14 -5.15
CA PRO A 74 14.47 1.54 -3.94
C PRO A 74 15.38 1.99 -2.77
N GLU A 75 16.63 1.54 -2.76
CA GLU A 75 17.67 1.86 -1.79
C GLU A 75 18.30 3.26 -1.98
N ASP A 76 18.14 3.86 -3.15
CA ASP A 76 18.64 5.20 -3.47
C ASP A 76 17.61 6.31 -3.15
N PHE A 77 16.41 5.94 -2.69
CA PHE A 77 15.40 6.88 -2.20
C PHE A 77 15.69 7.26 -0.75
N SER A 78 16.45 8.34 -0.56
CA SER A 78 16.46 9.07 0.72
C SER A 78 15.41 10.18 0.66
N PHE A 79 14.41 10.08 1.53
CA PHE A 79 13.56 11.22 1.85
C PHE A 79 14.20 11.93 3.04
N GLU A 80 14.82 13.09 2.79
CA GLU A 80 15.23 14.04 3.83
C GLU A 80 14.01 14.64 4.55
#